data_AF-A0A8T4ENV1-F1
#
_entry.id   AF-A0A8T4ENV1-F1
#
_cell.length_a   1.000
_cell.length_b   1.000
_cell.length_c   1.000
_cell.angle_alpha   90.00
_cell.angle_beta   90.00
_cell.angle_gamma   90.00
#
_symmetry.space_group_name_H-M   'P 1'
#
loop_
_entity.id
_entity.type
_entity.pdbx_description
1 polymer ?
#
loop_
_entity_poly.entity_id
_entity_poly.type
_entity_poly.pdbx_seq_one_letter_code
_entity_poly.pdbx_strand_id
1 'polypeptide(L)'
;MADIAIENISEVIPTPILIERTPSSKGSLKLDEKVSEMYLAKGYDTLPKTAEEAKARGAKGHNGLMSSIFNYNIIPQDNQSLVMINIAPTRYNAGQALRDLWATGKYSLDEIKAMSPDMLNVSLQAPVKEEGEYFLPAQIKGKALGSGQVHTGLVAGNVDAKYLLQPNPLTAALKEECSEELGLDLSHLDSTSFIYMVDERETGQVNFASIARKTDLNKVLHAYEALTKAKLQKSEALEVMALTTLPIAGIALIPLESGKQGLKGIKCYKPTSSGLSISVEDREVRPYTEATIKYLQKPENVKFLLEKAGF
;
A
#
# COMPACT_ATOMS: atom_id res chain seq x y z
N MET A 1 -13.85 -5.68 -7.47
CA MET A 1 -13.09 -4.42 -7.49
C MET A 1 -12.82 -3.98 -6.06
N ALA A 2 -11.70 -3.29 -5.87
CA ALA A 2 -11.35 -2.62 -4.62
C ALA A 2 -12.38 -1.54 -4.27
N ASP A 3 -12.62 -1.32 -2.98
CA ASP A 3 -13.49 -0.25 -2.48
C ASP A 3 -12.97 0.25 -1.12
N ILE A 4 -13.47 1.40 -0.66
CA ILE A 4 -13.18 1.83 0.71
C ILE A 4 -14.10 1.06 1.67
N ALA A 5 -13.53 0.24 2.53
CA ALA A 5 -14.27 -0.53 3.52
C ALA A 5 -14.50 0.23 4.83
N ILE A 6 -13.59 1.14 5.18
CA ILE A 6 -13.71 1.99 6.38
C ILE A 6 -13.32 3.41 5.98
N GLU A 7 -14.26 4.35 6.11
CA GLU A 7 -14.06 5.78 5.88
C GLU A 7 -13.81 6.52 7.21
N ASN A 8 -13.14 7.68 7.16
CA ASN A 8 -13.02 8.64 8.26
C ASN A 8 -12.47 8.05 9.56
N ILE A 9 -11.35 7.34 9.46
CA ILE A 9 -10.70 6.73 10.62
C ILE A 9 -10.18 7.84 11.56
N SER A 10 -10.52 7.74 12.85
CA SER A 10 -9.97 8.62 13.89
C SER A 10 -8.62 8.09 14.37
N GLU A 11 -8.55 6.78 14.59
CA GLU A 11 -7.38 6.09 15.10
C GLU A 11 -7.43 4.59 14.73
N VAL A 12 -6.25 4.00 14.50
CA VAL A 12 -6.07 2.55 14.39
C VAL A 12 -5.29 2.02 15.59
N ILE A 13 -5.88 1.08 16.33
CA ILE A 13 -5.26 0.39 17.46
C ILE A 13 -4.90 -1.05 17.05
N PRO A 14 -3.63 -1.32 16.71
CA PRO A 14 -3.17 -2.66 16.41
C PRO A 14 -2.93 -3.48 17.69
N THR A 15 -3.39 -4.73 17.69
CA THR A 15 -3.11 -5.74 18.72
C THR A 15 -2.33 -6.89 18.08
N PRO A 16 -0.99 -6.91 18.21
CA PRO A 16 -0.17 -7.97 17.65
C PRO A 16 -0.32 -9.28 18.42
N ILE A 17 -0.53 -10.38 17.70
CA ILE A 17 -0.42 -11.74 18.19
C ILE A 17 0.81 -12.37 17.55
N LEU A 18 1.84 -12.65 18.33
CA LEU A 18 3.15 -13.10 17.85
C LEU A 18 3.19 -14.60 17.46
N ILE A 19 2.05 -15.17 17.09
CA ILE A 19 1.90 -16.56 16.65
C ILE A 19 1.63 -16.55 15.14
N GLU A 20 2.47 -17.24 14.37
CA GLU A 20 2.31 -17.33 12.91
C GLU A 20 0.97 -17.99 12.52
N ARG A 21 0.24 -17.37 11.59
CA ARG A 21 -0.87 -18.01 10.89
C ARG A 21 -0.29 -18.91 9.80
N THR A 22 -0.59 -20.19 9.92
CA THR A 22 -0.13 -21.26 9.03
C THR A 22 -1.32 -22.05 8.51
N PRO A 23 -1.16 -22.89 7.48
CA PRO A 23 -2.21 -23.80 7.01
C PRO A 23 -2.77 -24.73 8.10
N SER A 24 -2.03 -24.99 9.18
CA SER A 24 -2.45 -25.83 10.30
C SER A 24 -3.00 -25.06 11.51
N SER A 25 -3.03 -23.72 11.45
CA SER A 25 -3.56 -22.87 12.52
C SER A 25 -5.06 -23.11 12.73
N LYS A 26 -5.52 -23.01 13.98
CA LYS A 26 -6.90 -23.28 14.40
C LYS A 26 -7.53 -22.03 15.05
N GLY A 27 -8.85 -22.06 15.22
CA GLY A 27 -9.59 -20.99 15.87
C GLY A 27 -9.52 -19.69 15.06
N SER A 28 -9.34 -18.55 15.75
CA SER A 28 -9.27 -17.22 15.12
C SER A 28 -8.07 -17.02 14.20
N LEU A 29 -7.02 -17.85 14.31
CA LEU A 29 -5.82 -17.77 13.46
C LEU A 29 -5.91 -18.63 12.20
N LYS A 30 -7.00 -19.41 12.03
CA LYS A 30 -7.19 -20.30 10.89
C LYS A 30 -7.17 -19.50 9.57
N LEU A 31 -6.41 -19.98 8.59
CA LEU A 31 -6.53 -19.56 7.19
C LEU A 31 -7.70 -20.32 6.55
N ASP A 32 -8.33 -19.73 5.53
CA ASP A 32 -9.36 -20.44 4.80
C ASP A 32 -8.85 -21.80 4.28
N GLU A 33 -9.72 -22.81 4.30
CA GLU A 33 -9.35 -24.18 3.96
C GLU A 33 -8.88 -24.28 2.50
N LYS A 34 -9.54 -23.57 1.57
CA LYS A 34 -9.15 -23.59 0.15
C LYS A 34 -7.83 -22.90 -0.09
N VAL A 35 -7.57 -21.79 0.61
CA VAL A 35 -6.26 -21.12 0.56
C VAL A 35 -5.18 -22.03 1.12
N SER A 36 -5.45 -22.72 2.22
CA SER A 36 -4.52 -23.67 2.84
C SER A 36 -4.20 -24.85 1.93
N GLU A 37 -5.22 -25.46 1.30
CA GLU A 37 -5.08 -26.53 0.31
C GLU A 37 -4.22 -26.06 -0.88
N MET A 38 -4.53 -24.90 -1.46
CA MET A 38 -3.78 -24.34 -2.59
C MET A 38 -2.32 -24.04 -2.20
N TYR A 39 -2.11 -23.47 -1.01
CA TYR A 39 -0.78 -23.13 -0.51
C TYR A 39 0.12 -24.35 -0.40
N LEU A 40 -0.40 -25.46 0.14
CA LEU A 40 0.32 -26.73 0.25
C LEU A 40 0.51 -27.40 -1.12
N ALA A 41 -0.53 -27.41 -1.96
CA ALA A 41 -0.46 -28.01 -3.31
C ALA A 41 0.58 -27.33 -4.21
N LYS A 42 0.81 -26.02 -4.04
CA LYS A 42 1.84 -25.24 -4.75
C LYS A 42 3.23 -25.35 -4.11
N GLY A 43 3.35 -26.02 -2.97
CA GLY A 43 4.62 -26.21 -2.25
C GLY A 43 5.16 -24.92 -1.63
N TYR A 44 4.32 -23.91 -1.37
CA TYR A 44 4.78 -22.61 -0.86
C TYR A 44 5.36 -22.67 0.55
N ASP A 45 5.00 -23.69 1.33
CA ASP A 45 5.58 -24.01 2.64
C ASP A 45 7.04 -24.48 2.57
N THR A 46 7.45 -25.03 1.43
CA THR A 46 8.81 -25.57 1.22
C THR A 46 9.80 -24.54 0.68
N LEU A 47 9.30 -23.38 0.22
CA LEU A 47 10.13 -22.28 -0.28
C LEU A 47 11.06 -21.73 0.81
N PRO A 48 12.20 -21.12 0.44
CA PRO A 48 13.09 -20.48 1.40
C PRO A 48 12.32 -19.45 2.23
N LYS A 49 12.58 -19.36 3.53
CA LYS A 49 11.86 -18.47 4.46
C LYS A 49 12.56 -17.12 4.66
N THR A 50 13.84 -17.05 4.32
CA THR A 50 14.66 -15.83 4.41
C THR A 50 15.45 -15.60 3.13
N ALA A 51 15.98 -14.39 2.96
CA ALA A 51 16.86 -14.05 1.84
C ALA A 51 18.16 -14.87 1.85
N GLU A 52 18.71 -15.15 3.03
CA GLU A 52 19.92 -15.97 3.21
C GLU A 52 19.67 -17.42 2.78
N GLU A 53 18.53 -17.99 3.18
CA GLU A 53 18.12 -19.33 2.73
C GLU A 53 17.93 -19.38 1.21
N ALA A 54 17.32 -18.34 0.62
CA ALA A 54 17.14 -18.27 -0.83
C ALA A 54 18.48 -18.22 -1.55
N LYS A 55 19.42 -17.39 -1.08
CA LYS A 55 20.77 -17.30 -1.62
C LYS A 55 21.51 -18.63 -1.52
N ALA A 56 21.45 -19.29 -0.36
CA ALA A 56 22.09 -20.60 -0.15
C ALA A 56 21.54 -21.69 -1.07
N ARG A 57 20.26 -21.59 -1.46
CA ARG A 57 19.57 -22.53 -2.36
C ARG A 57 19.59 -22.10 -3.84
N GLY A 58 20.20 -20.97 -4.18
CA GLY A 58 20.17 -20.41 -5.55
C GLY A 58 18.75 -20.04 -6.01
N ALA A 59 17.83 -19.76 -5.08
CA ALA A 59 16.45 -19.41 -5.39
C ALA A 59 16.30 -17.91 -5.68
N LYS A 60 15.39 -17.56 -6.59
CA LYS A 60 15.11 -16.16 -6.98
C LYS A 60 14.35 -15.34 -5.94
N GLY A 61 13.83 -15.97 -4.88
CA GLY A 61 13.02 -15.31 -3.86
C GLY A 61 12.77 -16.18 -2.64
N HIS A 62 12.06 -15.63 -1.66
CA HIS A 62 11.73 -16.29 -0.41
C HIS A 62 10.30 -15.95 0.04
N ASN A 63 9.73 -16.81 0.87
CA ASN A 63 8.40 -16.69 1.46
C ASN A 63 8.51 -16.03 2.84
N GLY A 64 8.79 -14.73 2.83
CA GLY A 64 8.98 -13.92 4.04
C GLY A 64 7.73 -13.81 4.90
N LEU A 65 7.93 -13.43 6.16
CA LEU A 65 6.85 -13.13 7.09
C LEU A 65 6.38 -11.69 6.92
N MET A 66 5.14 -11.57 6.47
CA MET A 66 4.39 -10.33 6.46
C MET A 66 3.42 -10.33 7.65
N SER A 67 2.62 -9.29 7.77
CA SER A 67 1.53 -9.19 8.74
C SER A 67 0.19 -9.37 8.03
N SER A 68 -0.79 -9.89 8.74
CA SER A 68 -2.17 -10.01 8.24
C SER A 68 -3.18 -9.72 9.34
N ILE A 69 -4.31 -9.15 8.96
CA ILE A 69 -5.46 -8.99 9.85
C ILE A 69 -6.22 -10.31 9.88
N PHE A 70 -6.65 -10.76 11.06
CA PHE A 70 -7.55 -11.91 11.16
C PHE A 70 -8.87 -11.57 11.86
N ASN A 71 -8.94 -10.39 12.47
CA ASN A 71 -10.17 -9.83 13.01
C ASN A 71 -9.99 -8.32 13.19
N TYR A 72 -11.05 -7.55 12.99
CA TYR A 72 -11.10 -6.13 13.35
C TYR A 72 -12.47 -5.74 13.88
N ASN A 73 -12.50 -4.73 14.73
CA ASN A 73 -13.71 -4.13 15.26
C ASN A 73 -13.72 -2.64 14.95
N ILE A 74 -14.89 -2.12 14.58
CA ILE A 74 -15.11 -0.70 14.29
C ILE A 74 -16.02 -0.15 15.38
N ILE A 75 -15.52 0.84 16.12
CA ILE A 75 -16.28 1.56 17.14
C ILE A 75 -16.63 2.93 16.55
N PRO A 76 -17.91 3.18 16.22
CA PRO A 76 -18.35 4.49 15.74
C PRO A 76 -18.07 5.58 16.78
N GLN A 77 -17.55 6.70 16.30
CA GLN A 77 -17.46 7.97 17.00
C GLN A 77 -18.18 9.01 16.13
N ASP A 78 -18.70 10.11 16.70
CA ASP A 78 -19.60 11.08 16.06
C ASP A 78 -19.58 11.11 14.51
N ASN A 79 -18.45 11.48 13.91
CA ASN A 79 -18.23 11.48 12.45
C ASN A 79 -16.98 10.69 12.03
N GLN A 80 -16.47 9.80 12.88
CA GLN A 80 -15.22 9.08 12.67
C GLN A 80 -15.29 7.64 13.17
N SER A 81 -14.30 6.82 12.83
CA SER A 81 -14.23 5.42 13.25
C SER A 81 -12.95 5.12 14.01
N LEU A 82 -13.08 4.61 15.24
CA LEU A 82 -11.96 3.96 15.93
C LEU A 82 -11.87 2.51 15.45
N VAL A 83 -10.73 2.12 14.90
CA VAL A 83 -10.53 0.79 14.31
C VAL A 83 -9.56 -0.01 15.17
N MET A 84 -10.04 -1.09 15.78
CA MET A 84 -9.20 -2.02 16.54
C MET A 84 -8.92 -3.24 15.66
N ILE A 85 -7.65 -3.55 15.41
CA ILE A 85 -7.26 -4.66 14.53
C ILE A 85 -6.41 -5.68 15.28
N ASN A 86 -6.67 -6.97 15.07
CA ASN A 86 -5.80 -8.04 15.52
C ASN A 86 -4.93 -8.51 14.36
N ILE A 87 -3.62 -8.51 14.57
CA ILE A 87 -2.63 -8.74 13.52
C ILE A 87 -1.76 -9.92 13.92
N ALA A 88 -1.47 -10.81 12.99
CA ALA A 88 -0.55 -11.91 13.20
C ALA A 88 0.44 -12.06 12.02
N PRO A 89 1.64 -12.61 12.26
CA PRO A 89 2.57 -12.97 11.19
C PRO A 89 1.92 -13.98 10.24
N THR A 90 2.04 -13.73 8.93
CA THR A 90 1.57 -14.64 7.88
C THR A 90 2.56 -14.63 6.73
N ARG A 91 2.78 -15.78 6.12
CA ARG A 91 3.69 -15.93 4.98
C ARG A 91 3.14 -15.23 3.75
N TYR A 92 3.98 -14.48 3.03
CA TYR A 92 3.61 -13.73 1.83
C TYR A 92 2.82 -14.59 0.81
N ASN A 93 3.24 -15.85 0.62
CA ASN A 93 2.60 -16.74 -0.35
C ASN A 93 1.22 -17.25 0.06
N ALA A 94 0.72 -16.96 1.26
CA ALA A 94 -0.70 -17.15 1.57
C ALA A 94 -1.58 -16.26 0.68
N GLY A 95 -1.17 -15.01 0.46
CA GLY A 95 -1.82 -14.12 -0.51
C GLY A 95 -1.65 -14.61 -1.95
N GLN A 96 -0.51 -15.21 -2.28
CA GLN A 96 -0.30 -15.81 -3.60
C GLN A 96 -1.21 -17.03 -3.83
N ALA A 97 -1.43 -17.87 -2.81
CA ALA A 97 -2.35 -19.00 -2.90
C ALA A 97 -3.79 -18.55 -3.18
N LEU A 98 -4.25 -17.45 -2.58
CA LEU A 98 -5.55 -16.87 -2.94
C LEU A 98 -5.60 -16.41 -4.40
N ARG A 99 -4.57 -15.70 -4.88
CA ARG A 99 -4.50 -15.25 -6.28
C ARG A 99 -4.48 -16.42 -7.26
N ASP A 100 -3.80 -17.51 -6.90
CA ASP A 100 -3.79 -18.75 -7.66
C ASP A 100 -5.18 -19.43 -7.68
N LEU A 101 -5.94 -19.37 -6.58
CA LEU A 101 -7.35 -19.81 -6.56
C LEU A 101 -8.23 -18.95 -7.48
N TRP A 102 -8.09 -17.63 -7.41
CA TRP A 102 -8.84 -16.71 -8.28
C TRP A 102 -8.55 -16.96 -9.76
N ALA A 103 -7.28 -17.21 -10.11
CA ALA A 103 -6.86 -17.51 -11.47
C ALA A 103 -7.46 -18.82 -12.04
N THR A 104 -8.02 -19.70 -11.20
CA THR A 104 -8.72 -20.91 -11.68
C THR A 104 -10.09 -20.61 -12.31
N GLY A 105 -10.67 -19.43 -12.06
CA GLY A 105 -11.99 -19.04 -12.55
C GLY A 105 -13.16 -19.83 -11.95
N LYS A 106 -12.93 -20.61 -10.88
CA LYS A 106 -13.93 -21.48 -10.26
C LYS A 106 -14.80 -20.81 -9.19
N TYR A 107 -14.37 -19.66 -8.69
CA TYR A 107 -14.99 -18.97 -7.56
C TYR A 107 -15.50 -17.61 -8.01
N SER A 108 -16.58 -17.15 -7.39
CA SER A 108 -17.04 -15.78 -7.52
C SER A 108 -16.13 -14.81 -6.76
N LEU A 109 -16.27 -13.51 -7.04
CA LEU A 109 -15.52 -12.46 -6.36
C LEU A 109 -15.77 -12.46 -4.84
N ASP A 110 -17.03 -12.64 -4.43
CA ASP A 110 -17.41 -12.62 -3.01
C ASP A 110 -16.82 -13.82 -2.26
N GLU A 111 -16.77 -14.99 -2.90
CA GLU A 111 -16.08 -16.16 -2.36
C GLU A 111 -14.58 -15.91 -2.21
N ILE A 112 -13.90 -15.33 -3.21
CA ILE A 112 -12.47 -14.96 -3.07
C ILE A 112 -12.25 -13.98 -1.92
N LYS A 113 -13.08 -12.95 -1.81
CA LYS A 113 -12.96 -11.96 -0.73
C LYS A 113 -13.14 -12.60 0.64
N ALA A 114 -14.07 -13.55 0.77
CA ALA A 114 -14.31 -14.28 2.03
C ALA A 114 -13.16 -15.21 2.42
N MET A 115 -12.41 -15.74 1.44
CA MET A 115 -11.25 -16.60 1.67
C MET A 115 -9.95 -15.82 1.92
N SER A 116 -9.97 -14.49 1.81
CA SER A 116 -8.76 -13.67 1.84
C SER A 116 -7.95 -13.85 3.14
N PRO A 117 -6.61 -13.97 3.04
CA PRO A 117 -5.74 -13.97 4.21
C PRO A 117 -5.58 -12.56 4.83
N ASP A 118 -6.07 -11.52 4.16
CA ASP A 118 -6.05 -10.11 4.60
C ASP A 118 -4.64 -9.63 4.94
N MET A 119 -3.71 -9.85 4.01
CA MET A 119 -2.32 -9.39 4.13
C MET A 119 -2.31 -7.86 4.24
N LEU A 120 -1.59 -7.35 5.23
CA LEU A 120 -1.66 -5.96 5.65
C LEU A 120 -0.68 -5.09 4.86
N ASN A 121 -1.21 -4.08 4.20
CA ASN A 121 -0.46 -3.01 3.54
C ASN A 121 -0.72 -1.65 4.22
N VAL A 122 0.21 -0.73 4.02
CA VAL A 122 0.08 0.68 4.41
C VAL A 122 0.46 1.56 3.22
N SER A 123 -0.16 2.74 3.13
CA SER A 123 0.19 3.74 2.12
C SER A 123 0.16 5.15 2.68
N LEU A 124 0.92 6.06 2.05
CA LEU A 124 0.94 7.47 2.35
C LEU A 124 0.17 8.25 1.30
N GLN A 125 -0.82 9.01 1.73
CA GLN A 125 -1.44 10.11 1.00
C GLN A 125 -0.76 11.39 1.45
N ALA A 126 -0.28 12.22 0.52
CA ALA A 126 0.48 13.41 0.86
C ALA A 126 -0.04 14.63 0.11
N PRO A 127 -1.22 15.16 0.50
CA PRO A 127 -1.80 16.30 -0.20
C PRO A 127 -0.85 17.48 -0.18
N VAL A 128 -0.75 18.18 -1.31
CA VAL A 128 0.08 19.36 -1.50
C VAL A 128 -0.75 20.51 -2.03
N LYS A 129 -0.29 21.73 -1.82
CA LYS A 129 -0.85 22.93 -2.43
C LYS A 129 0.13 23.49 -3.45
N GLU A 130 -0.30 23.64 -4.70
CA GLU A 130 0.48 24.23 -5.79
C GLU A 130 -0.38 25.28 -6.50
N GLU A 131 0.15 26.48 -6.70
CA GLU A 131 -0.55 27.57 -7.44
C GLU A 131 -1.97 27.92 -6.94
N GLY A 132 -2.26 27.61 -5.67
CA GLY A 132 -3.56 27.87 -5.04
C GLY A 132 -4.53 26.70 -5.05
N GLU A 133 -4.23 25.62 -5.78
CA GLU A 133 -5.03 24.40 -5.88
C GLU A 133 -4.41 23.25 -5.07
N TYR A 134 -5.25 22.27 -4.67
CA TYR A 134 -4.79 21.08 -3.97
C TYR A 134 -4.63 19.87 -4.88
N PHE A 135 -3.51 19.16 -4.71
CA PHE A 135 -3.17 17.96 -5.47
C PHE A 135 -2.79 16.82 -4.55
N LEU A 136 -2.98 15.60 -5.04
CA LEU A 136 -2.46 14.37 -4.46
C LEU A 136 -1.32 13.85 -5.35
N PRO A 137 -0.05 13.96 -4.91
CA PRO A 137 1.07 13.30 -5.54
C PRO A 137 0.90 11.78 -5.45
N ALA A 138 1.04 11.11 -6.59
CA ALA A 138 0.79 9.67 -6.75
C ALA A 138 1.93 9.02 -7.54
N GLN A 139 2.26 7.77 -7.25
CA GLN A 139 3.32 7.06 -7.97
C GLN A 139 2.84 6.59 -9.34
N ILE A 140 3.67 6.77 -10.37
CA ILE A 140 3.51 6.09 -11.67
C ILE A 140 4.30 4.79 -11.62
N LYS A 141 3.62 3.64 -11.71
CA LYS A 141 4.29 2.33 -11.68
C LYS A 141 5.07 2.10 -12.98
N GLY A 142 6.25 1.50 -12.88
CA GLY A 142 7.17 1.19 -13.99
C GLY A 142 6.98 -0.23 -14.53
N LYS A 143 8.05 -0.98 -14.81
CA LYS A 143 8.04 -2.18 -15.71
C LYS A 143 7.23 -3.42 -15.28
N ALA A 144 6.43 -3.36 -14.23
CA ALA A 144 5.78 -4.54 -13.66
C ALA A 144 4.25 -4.47 -13.73
N LEU A 145 3.52 -5.26 -12.94
CA LEU A 145 2.05 -5.34 -13.01
C LEU A 145 1.43 -3.94 -12.84
N GLY A 146 0.68 -3.49 -13.85
CA GLY A 146 0.12 -2.13 -13.90
C GLY A 146 1.11 -1.06 -14.39
N SER A 147 2.01 -1.43 -15.29
CA SER A 147 2.98 -0.52 -15.88
C SER A 147 2.34 0.73 -16.49
N GLY A 148 2.87 1.90 -16.14
CA GLY A 148 2.37 3.19 -16.58
C GLY A 148 1.08 3.65 -15.87
N GLN A 149 0.49 2.84 -15.01
CA GLN A 149 -0.69 3.18 -14.23
C GLN A 149 -0.32 3.97 -12.97
N VAL A 150 -1.26 4.80 -12.50
CA VAL A 150 -1.09 5.61 -11.30
C VAL A 150 -1.58 4.85 -10.06
N HIS A 151 -0.79 4.93 -8.99
CA HIS A 151 -1.08 4.47 -7.64
C HIS A 151 -1.20 5.68 -6.70
N THR A 152 -2.40 5.95 -6.15
CA THR A 152 -2.69 7.13 -5.30
C THR A 152 -1.83 7.22 -4.04
N GLY A 153 -1.34 6.10 -3.51
CA GLY A 153 -0.32 6.12 -2.47
C GLY A 153 1.02 6.64 -3.03
N LEU A 154 1.50 7.76 -2.50
CA LEU A 154 2.82 8.34 -2.80
C LEU A 154 3.96 7.40 -2.39
N VAL A 155 3.75 6.63 -1.32
CA VAL A 155 4.55 5.49 -0.86
C VAL A 155 3.56 4.44 -0.39
N ALA A 156 3.81 3.16 -0.63
CA ALA A 156 2.92 2.10 -0.12
C ALA A 156 3.62 0.75 -0.08
N GLY A 157 3.52 0.01 1.02
CA GLY A 157 4.16 -1.29 1.17
C GLY A 157 3.52 -2.24 2.17
N ASN A 158 4.06 -3.46 2.21
CA ASN A 158 3.57 -4.50 3.12
C ASN A 158 4.05 -4.20 4.54
N VAL A 159 3.25 -4.55 5.53
CA VAL A 159 3.70 -4.51 6.93
C VAL A 159 4.45 -5.81 7.25
N ASP A 160 5.78 -5.81 7.15
CA ASP A 160 6.61 -6.96 7.56
C ASP A 160 6.34 -7.36 9.02
N ALA A 161 6.41 -8.66 9.32
CA ALA A 161 6.17 -9.16 10.68
C ALA A 161 7.20 -8.64 11.71
N LYS A 162 8.38 -8.18 11.26
CA LYS A 162 9.39 -7.56 12.13
C LYS A 162 8.85 -6.31 12.85
N TYR A 163 7.87 -5.62 12.26
CA TYR A 163 7.26 -4.43 12.86
C TYR A 163 6.23 -4.75 13.94
N LEU A 164 5.79 -6.01 14.10
CA LEU A 164 4.81 -6.39 15.11
C LEU A 164 5.31 -6.21 16.56
N LEU A 165 6.63 -6.05 16.74
CA LEU A 165 7.25 -5.73 18.03
C LEU A 165 7.27 -4.22 18.33
N GLN A 166 6.86 -3.38 17.38
CA GLN A 166 6.81 -1.93 17.54
C GLN A 166 5.50 -1.49 18.20
N PRO A 167 5.48 -0.36 18.93
CA PRO A 167 4.25 0.16 19.55
C PRO A 167 3.10 0.35 18.56
N ASN A 168 3.40 0.77 17.34
CA ASN A 168 2.46 0.79 16.22
C ASN A 168 3.13 0.19 14.97
N PRO A 169 2.82 -1.07 14.62
CA PRO A 169 3.43 -1.75 13.48
C PRO A 169 3.16 -1.07 12.13
N LEU A 170 1.97 -0.49 11.94
CA LEU A 170 1.57 0.13 10.68
C LEU A 170 2.36 1.42 10.45
N THR A 171 2.44 2.26 11.48
CA THR A 171 3.24 3.49 11.44
C THR A 171 4.73 3.18 11.24
N ALA A 172 5.26 2.16 11.94
CA ALA A 172 6.66 1.78 11.82
C ALA A 172 7.00 1.29 10.41
N ALA A 173 6.17 0.43 9.83
CA ALA A 173 6.33 -0.01 8.44
C ALA A 173 6.29 1.17 7.47
N LEU A 174 5.28 2.05 7.57
CA LEU A 174 5.15 3.17 6.66
C LEU A 174 6.32 4.17 6.76
N LYS A 175 6.84 4.42 7.96
CA LYS A 175 8.01 5.29 8.17
C LYS A 175 9.26 4.72 7.50
N GLU A 176 9.50 3.42 7.62
CA GLU A 176 10.63 2.78 6.93
C GLU A 176 10.47 2.91 5.42
N GLU A 177 9.32 2.51 4.87
CA GLU A 177 9.04 2.60 3.44
C GLU A 177 9.26 4.03 2.95
N CYS A 178 8.73 5.05 3.63
CA CYS A 178 8.89 6.43 3.18
C CYS A 178 10.33 6.94 3.26
N SER A 179 11.10 6.48 4.25
CA SER A 179 12.52 6.78 4.37
C SER A 179 13.32 6.17 3.21
N GLU A 180 13.05 4.90 2.88
CA GLU A 180 13.71 4.18 1.79
C GLU A 180 13.29 4.68 0.39
N GLU A 181 12.01 4.99 0.21
CA GLU A 181 11.42 5.31 -1.10
C GLU A 181 11.55 6.78 -1.49
N LEU A 182 11.44 7.70 -0.53
CA LEU A 182 11.41 9.15 -0.80
C LEU A 182 12.27 9.99 0.15
N GLY A 183 12.90 9.41 1.17
CA GLY A 183 13.67 10.17 2.16
C GLY A 183 12.86 11.23 2.90
N LEU A 184 11.55 11.04 3.02
CA LEU A 184 10.66 11.98 3.72
C LEU A 184 10.70 11.74 5.22
N ASP A 185 10.91 12.79 6.01
CA ASP A 185 10.72 12.72 7.46
C ASP A 185 9.24 12.68 7.80
N LEU A 186 8.79 11.51 8.24
CA LEU A 186 7.43 11.24 8.67
C LEU A 186 7.33 10.98 10.17
N SER A 187 8.26 11.52 10.98
CA SER A 187 8.28 11.40 12.44
C SER A 187 6.93 11.73 13.09
N HIS A 188 6.17 12.65 12.50
CA HIS A 188 4.83 13.07 12.92
C HIS A 188 3.72 12.01 12.74
N LEU A 189 3.94 10.95 11.96
CA LEU A 189 2.92 9.91 11.79
C LEU A 189 2.78 9.07 13.07
N ASP A 190 1.53 8.77 13.39
CA ASP A 190 1.07 8.03 14.56
C ASP A 190 -0.21 7.23 14.25
N SER A 191 -0.85 6.65 15.28
CA SER A 191 -2.09 5.88 15.16
C SER A 191 -3.28 6.69 14.62
N THR A 192 -3.26 8.02 14.75
CA THR A 192 -4.34 8.93 14.34
C THR A 192 -4.20 9.44 12.91
N SER A 193 -3.12 9.05 12.24
CA SER A 193 -2.77 9.51 10.90
C SER A 193 -3.47 8.72 9.79
N PHE A 194 -4.03 7.56 10.10
CA PHE A 194 -4.79 6.74 9.14
C PHE A 194 -6.19 7.32 8.90
N ILE A 195 -6.60 7.41 7.63
CA ILE A 195 -7.82 8.09 7.21
C ILE A 195 -8.87 7.15 6.62
N TYR A 196 -8.46 6.05 5.98
CA TYR A 196 -9.37 5.03 5.45
C TYR A 196 -8.67 3.68 5.27
N MET A 197 -9.47 2.63 5.13
CA MET A 197 -9.01 1.28 4.76
C MET A 197 -9.57 0.88 3.39
N VAL A 198 -8.70 0.50 2.47
CA VAL A 198 -9.08 -0.06 1.17
C VAL A 198 -9.20 -1.58 1.28
N ASP A 199 -10.33 -2.12 0.85
CA ASP A 199 -10.58 -3.55 0.71
C ASP A 199 -10.06 -4.03 -0.64
N GLU A 200 -8.92 -4.71 -0.62
CA GLU A 200 -8.30 -5.35 -1.78
C GLU A 200 -8.32 -6.89 -1.64
N ARG A 201 -9.29 -7.43 -0.89
CA ARG A 201 -9.34 -8.86 -0.55
C ARG A 201 -9.44 -9.77 -1.77
N GLU A 202 -9.84 -9.24 -2.92
CA GLU A 202 -9.77 -9.94 -4.21
C GLU A 202 -8.34 -10.34 -4.62
N THR A 203 -7.33 -9.65 -4.09
CA THR A 203 -5.90 -9.95 -4.26
C THR A 203 -5.25 -10.49 -2.98
N GLY A 204 -6.04 -10.68 -1.92
CA GLY A 204 -5.64 -11.17 -0.61
C GLY A 204 -5.05 -10.11 0.30
N GLN A 205 -5.32 -8.83 0.04
CA GLN A 205 -4.71 -7.70 0.72
C GLN A 205 -5.75 -6.73 1.30
N VAL A 206 -5.35 -5.97 2.30
CA VAL A 206 -6.06 -4.80 2.81
C VAL A 206 -5.04 -3.69 3.04
N ASN A 207 -5.40 -2.45 2.76
CA ASN A 207 -4.46 -1.33 2.84
C ASN A 207 -5.00 -0.20 3.72
N PHE A 208 -4.23 0.20 4.73
CA PHE A 208 -4.52 1.41 5.49
C PHE A 208 -3.80 2.62 4.88
N ALA A 209 -4.57 3.61 4.49
CA ALA A 209 -4.03 4.88 4.01
C ALA A 209 -3.82 5.85 5.16
N SER A 210 -2.58 6.30 5.32
CA SER A 210 -2.16 7.36 6.23
C SER A 210 -2.01 8.68 5.49
N ILE A 211 -2.04 9.79 6.21
CA ILE A 211 -1.92 11.13 5.64
C ILE A 211 -0.71 11.89 6.20
N ALA A 212 0.13 12.43 5.32
CA ALA A 212 1.18 13.37 5.70
C ALA A 212 0.60 14.77 5.93
N ARG A 213 1.09 15.46 6.96
CA ARG A 213 0.68 16.82 7.29
C ARG A 213 1.54 17.86 6.60
N LYS A 214 0.90 18.90 6.05
CA LYS A 214 1.51 20.10 5.45
C LYS A 214 2.68 19.77 4.52
N THR A 215 2.47 18.82 3.63
CA THR A 215 3.51 18.37 2.69
C THR A 215 3.84 19.48 1.71
N ASP A 216 5.14 19.74 1.52
CA ASP A 216 5.67 20.65 0.52
C ASP A 216 6.06 19.86 -0.73
N LEU A 217 5.41 20.16 -1.86
CA LEU A 217 5.66 19.51 -3.13
C LEU A 217 7.14 19.62 -3.54
N ASN A 218 7.79 20.77 -3.32
CA ASN A 218 9.19 20.96 -3.70
C ASN A 218 10.12 20.04 -2.90
N LYS A 219 9.81 19.79 -1.62
CA LYS A 219 10.58 18.83 -0.80
C LYS A 219 10.42 17.40 -1.32
N VAL A 220 9.18 17.00 -1.66
CA VAL A 220 8.90 15.69 -2.24
C VAL A 220 9.66 15.50 -3.56
N LEU A 221 9.56 16.46 -4.47
CA LEU A 221 10.22 16.40 -5.78
C LEU A 221 11.74 16.41 -5.65
N HIS A 222 12.30 17.25 -4.76
CA HIS A 222 13.73 17.31 -4.52
C HIS A 222 14.28 15.99 -3.98
N ALA A 223 13.59 15.38 -3.02
CA ALA A 223 14.01 14.11 -2.45
C ALA A 223 13.89 12.95 -3.46
N TYR A 224 12.81 12.94 -4.23
CA TYR A 224 12.62 12.00 -5.34
C TYR A 224 13.72 12.16 -6.42
N GLU A 225 14.06 13.38 -6.82
CA GLU A 225 15.14 13.66 -7.76
C GLU A 225 16.49 13.18 -7.22
N ALA A 226 16.83 13.52 -5.98
CA ALA A 226 18.11 13.16 -5.38
C ALA A 226 18.31 11.63 -5.36
N LEU A 227 17.28 10.88 -4.96
CA LEU A 227 17.32 9.42 -4.94
C LEU A 227 17.45 8.82 -6.34
N THR A 228 16.59 9.25 -7.28
CA THR A 228 16.53 8.66 -8.62
C THR A 228 17.74 9.01 -9.47
N LYS A 229 18.23 10.25 -9.40
CA LYS A 229 19.43 10.69 -10.13
C LYS A 229 20.67 9.89 -9.74
N ALA A 230 20.88 9.65 -8.44
CA ALA A 230 22.02 8.87 -7.95
C ALA A 230 22.01 7.43 -8.49
N LYS A 231 20.84 6.78 -8.51
CA LYS A 231 20.67 5.43 -9.07
C LYS A 231 20.87 5.40 -10.59
N LEU A 232 20.26 6.34 -11.32
CA LEU A 232 20.38 6.43 -12.78
C LEU A 232 21.82 6.69 -13.25
N GLN A 233 22.58 7.53 -12.53
CA GLN A 233 23.99 7.78 -12.84
C GLN A 233 24.87 6.53 -12.70
N LYS A 234 24.48 5.60 -11.83
CA LYS A 234 25.14 4.30 -11.63
C LYS A 234 24.60 3.19 -12.55
N SER A 235 23.66 3.51 -13.44
CA SER A 235 22.91 2.52 -14.24
C SER A 235 22.22 1.45 -13.38
N GLU A 236 21.88 1.78 -12.14
CA GLU A 236 21.09 0.93 -11.26
C GLU A 236 19.62 1.02 -11.67
N ALA A 237 18.89 -0.10 -11.55
CA ALA A 237 17.46 -0.07 -11.73
C ALA A 237 16.83 0.84 -10.65
N LEU A 238 15.84 1.65 -11.04
CA LEU A 238 15.06 2.46 -10.12
C LEU A 238 14.10 1.58 -9.32
N GLU A 239 14.60 0.68 -8.51
CA GLU A 239 13.79 -0.15 -7.64
C GLU A 239 13.42 0.63 -6.39
N VAL A 240 12.15 0.58 -6.06
CA VAL A 240 11.54 1.18 -4.90
C VAL A 240 10.78 0.03 -4.23
N MET A 241 11.08 -0.23 -2.96
CA MET A 241 10.99 -1.58 -2.40
C MET A 241 9.57 -2.11 -2.27
N ALA A 242 8.53 -1.28 -2.39
CA ALA A 242 7.19 -1.75 -2.17
C ALA A 242 6.32 -1.93 -3.42
N LEU A 243 6.44 -3.16 -3.92
CA LEU A 243 5.41 -4.12 -4.32
C LEU A 243 6.15 -5.23 -5.09
N THR A 244 7.18 -5.83 -4.48
CA THR A 244 8.14 -6.74 -5.13
C THR A 244 8.73 -6.15 -6.43
N THR A 245 9.83 -5.41 -6.33
CA THR A 245 10.66 -5.00 -7.50
C THR A 245 9.88 -4.30 -8.63
N LEU A 246 9.07 -3.28 -8.33
CA LEU A 246 8.46 -2.46 -9.39
C LEU A 246 9.27 -1.15 -9.54
N PRO A 247 9.84 -0.86 -10.72
CA PRO A 247 10.49 0.42 -10.92
C PRO A 247 9.47 1.56 -10.80
N ILE A 248 9.79 2.71 -10.18
CA ILE A 248 8.93 3.90 -10.31
C ILE A 248 9.29 4.64 -11.60
N ALA A 249 8.28 5.01 -12.38
CA ALA A 249 8.45 5.75 -13.64
C ALA A 249 8.25 7.27 -13.49
N GLY A 250 7.68 7.72 -12.39
CA GLY A 250 7.48 9.14 -12.08
C GLY A 250 6.50 9.39 -10.96
N ILE A 251 6.23 10.68 -10.70
CA ILE A 251 5.19 11.18 -9.79
C ILE A 251 4.14 11.92 -10.63
N ALA A 252 2.86 11.58 -10.44
CA ALA A 252 1.72 12.25 -11.03
C ALA A 252 1.04 13.17 -10.00
N LEU A 253 0.54 14.34 -10.41
CA LEU A 253 -0.31 15.18 -9.57
C LEU A 253 -1.78 14.98 -9.95
N ILE A 254 -2.53 14.37 -9.05
CA ILE A 254 -3.97 14.18 -9.20
C ILE A 254 -4.68 15.38 -8.56
N PRO A 255 -5.46 16.18 -9.30
CA PRO A 255 -6.19 17.30 -8.72
C PRO A 255 -7.30 16.81 -7.78
N LEU A 256 -7.43 17.45 -6.61
CA LEU A 256 -8.45 17.08 -5.61
C LEU A 256 -9.79 17.80 -5.83
N GLU A 257 -9.78 19.00 -6.41
CA GLU A 257 -10.94 19.90 -6.42
C GLU A 257 -11.62 20.03 -7.79
N SER A 258 -10.99 19.58 -8.87
CA SER A 258 -11.41 19.93 -10.24
C SER A 258 -12.56 19.09 -10.81
N GLY A 259 -13.02 18.04 -10.11
CA GLY A 259 -13.99 17.06 -10.64
C GLY A 259 -13.49 16.28 -11.87
N LYS A 260 -12.29 16.60 -12.40
CA LYS A 260 -11.58 15.87 -13.45
C LYS A 260 -10.83 14.70 -12.81
N GLN A 261 -11.61 13.74 -12.34
CA GLN A 261 -11.13 12.53 -11.65
C GLN A 261 -10.72 11.41 -12.61
N GLY A 262 -10.82 11.66 -13.92
CA GLY A 262 -10.04 10.92 -14.91
C GLY A 262 -8.64 11.52 -14.99
N LEU A 263 -7.60 10.68 -15.02
CA LEU A 263 -6.20 11.11 -15.13
C LEU A 263 -5.87 11.69 -16.51
N LYS A 264 -6.70 12.59 -17.03
CA LYS A 264 -6.50 13.28 -18.30
C LYS A 264 -5.76 14.58 -18.06
N GLY A 265 -4.72 14.82 -18.84
CA GLY A 265 -3.90 16.03 -18.76
C GLY A 265 -3.31 16.27 -17.37
N ILE A 266 -2.87 15.21 -16.68
CA ILE A 266 -2.23 15.33 -15.36
C ILE A 266 -0.75 15.68 -15.52
N LYS A 267 -0.24 16.50 -14.59
CA LYS A 267 1.18 16.86 -14.53
C LYS A 267 1.97 15.68 -14.00
N CYS A 268 2.99 15.26 -14.73
CA CYS A 268 3.85 14.13 -14.41
C CYS A 268 5.32 14.55 -14.37
N TYR A 269 6.01 14.18 -13.29
CA TYR A 269 7.44 14.36 -13.09
C TYR A 269 8.15 13.03 -13.29
N LYS A 270 8.98 12.93 -14.32
CA LYS A 270 9.71 11.70 -14.67
C LYS A 270 11.21 11.88 -14.44
N PRO A 271 11.89 10.91 -13.79
CA PRO A 271 13.30 11.02 -13.49
C PRO A 271 14.16 10.88 -14.75
N THR A 272 15.25 11.63 -14.78
CA THR A 272 16.29 11.62 -15.82
C THR A 272 17.66 11.66 -15.15
N SER A 273 18.72 11.36 -15.89
CA SER A 273 20.10 11.46 -15.37
C SER A 273 20.50 12.88 -14.98
N SER A 274 19.81 13.91 -15.48
CA SER A 274 20.05 15.32 -15.18
C SER A 274 19.15 15.90 -14.07
N GLY A 275 17.99 15.29 -13.81
CA GLY A 275 16.99 15.78 -12.85
C GLY A 275 15.58 15.28 -13.18
N LEU A 276 14.55 16.09 -12.96
CA LEU A 276 13.16 15.75 -13.34
C LEU A 276 12.75 16.40 -14.65
N SER A 277 12.09 15.63 -15.52
CA SER A 277 11.38 16.13 -16.70
C SER A 277 9.89 16.24 -16.40
N ILE A 278 9.25 17.30 -16.87
CA ILE A 278 7.82 17.56 -16.66
C ILE A 278 7.08 17.27 -17.96
N SER A 279 5.97 16.54 -17.86
CA SER A 279 5.06 16.28 -18.97
C SER A 279 3.60 16.39 -18.51
N VAL A 280 2.70 16.63 -19.45
CA VAL A 280 1.25 16.59 -19.23
C VAL A 280 0.69 15.49 -20.09
N GLU A 281 0.03 14.50 -19.49
CA GLU A 281 -0.38 13.29 -20.19
C GLU A 281 -1.65 12.67 -19.60
N ASP A 282 -2.25 11.79 -20.39
CA ASP A 282 -3.39 10.96 -19.97
C ASP A 282 -2.88 9.62 -19.42
N ARG A 283 -3.47 9.14 -18.32
CA ARG A 283 -3.05 7.92 -17.63
C ARG A 283 -4.22 7.01 -17.25
N GLU A 284 -3.88 5.75 -16.99
CA GLU A 284 -4.79 4.77 -16.41
C GLU A 284 -4.52 4.59 -14.90
N VAL A 285 -5.49 4.03 -14.20
CA VAL A 285 -5.48 3.84 -12.75
C VAL A 285 -5.38 2.36 -12.39
N ARG A 286 -4.79 2.07 -11.23
CA ARG A 286 -4.89 0.75 -10.59
C ARG A 286 -6.26 0.56 -9.92
N PRO A 287 -6.74 -0.67 -9.67
CA PRO A 287 -7.97 -0.90 -8.89
C PRO A 287 -7.96 -0.20 -7.51
N TYR A 288 -6.83 -0.25 -6.80
CA TYR A 288 -6.61 0.54 -5.57
C TYR A 288 -6.94 2.03 -5.76
N THR A 289 -6.40 2.60 -6.84
CA THR A 289 -6.55 4.02 -7.19
C THR A 289 -7.98 4.36 -7.57
N GLU A 290 -8.71 3.45 -8.22
CA GLU A 290 -10.15 3.62 -8.50
C GLU A 290 -10.95 3.78 -7.21
N ALA A 291 -10.68 2.95 -6.19
CA ALA A 291 -11.34 3.06 -4.90
C ALA A 291 -11.03 4.41 -4.21
N THR A 292 -9.77 4.84 -4.21
CA THR A 292 -9.39 6.16 -3.67
C THR A 292 -10.05 7.30 -4.45
N ILE A 293 -10.06 7.25 -5.78
CA ILE A 293 -10.68 8.29 -6.60
C ILE A 293 -12.19 8.35 -6.32
N LYS A 294 -12.87 7.20 -6.27
CA LYS A 294 -14.29 7.09 -5.91
C LYS A 294 -14.58 7.71 -4.54
N TYR A 295 -13.70 7.49 -3.56
CA TYR A 295 -13.78 8.13 -2.25
C TYR A 295 -13.65 9.64 -2.32
N LEU A 296 -12.71 10.14 -3.12
CA LEU A 296 -12.45 11.58 -3.31
C LEU A 296 -13.47 12.28 -4.22
N GLN A 297 -14.44 11.56 -4.80
CA GLN A 297 -15.54 12.21 -5.54
C GLN A 297 -16.53 12.93 -4.62
N LYS A 298 -16.54 12.55 -3.35
CA LYS A 298 -17.36 13.18 -2.32
C LYS A 298 -16.65 14.40 -1.74
N PRO A 299 -17.18 15.63 -1.88
CA PRO A 299 -16.53 16.85 -1.38
C PRO A 299 -16.19 16.81 0.12
N GLU A 300 -17.03 16.16 0.92
CA GLU A 300 -16.83 15.96 2.36
C GLU A 300 -15.57 15.13 2.67
N ASN A 301 -15.23 14.16 1.82
CA ASN A 301 -14.04 13.32 1.97
C ASN A 301 -12.77 14.09 1.59
N VAL A 302 -12.84 14.91 0.53
CA VAL A 302 -11.75 15.83 0.18
C VAL A 302 -11.51 16.82 1.32
N LYS A 303 -12.58 17.40 1.86
CA LYS A 303 -12.50 18.31 3.01
C LYS A 303 -11.86 17.63 4.23
N PHE A 304 -12.33 16.44 4.61
CA PHE A 304 -11.76 15.69 5.73
C PHE A 304 -10.26 15.40 5.53
N LEU A 305 -9.88 14.96 4.33
CA LEU A 305 -8.49 14.70 3.98
C LEU A 305 -7.63 15.97 4.07
N LEU A 306 -8.10 17.11 3.54
CA LEU A 306 -7.36 18.37 3.60
C LEU A 306 -7.24 18.89 5.05
N GLU A 307 -8.30 18.81 5.84
CA GLU A 307 -8.28 19.18 7.27
C GLU A 307 -7.28 18.31 8.06
N LYS A 308 -7.27 17.00 7.82
CA LYS A 308 -6.30 16.07 8.43
C LYS A 308 -4.86 16.35 7.99
N ALA A 309 -4.66 16.79 6.75
CA ALA A 309 -3.36 17.25 6.26
C ALA A 309 -2.97 18.63 6.81
N GLY A 310 -3.89 19.37 7.43
CA GLY A 310 -3.65 20.68 8.04
C GLY A 310 -3.78 21.86 7.07
N PHE A 311 -4.66 21.73 6.08
CA PHE A 311 -5.02 22.78 5.11
C PHE A 311 -6.40 23.39 5.38
#